data_AF-A0A936LLT5-F1
#
_entry.id   AF-A0A936LLT5-F1
#
_cell.length_a   1.000
_cell.length_b   1.000
_cell.length_c   1.000
_cell.angle_alpha   90.00
_cell.angle_beta   90.00
_cell.angle_gamma   90.00
#
_symmetry.space_group_name_H-M   'P 1'
#
loop_
_entity.id
_entity.type
_entity.pdbx_description
1 polymer ?
#
loop_
_entity_poly.entity_id
_entity_poly.type
_entity_poly.pdbx_seq_one_letter_code
_entity_poly.pdbx_strand_id
1 'polypeptide(L)'
;MADILFHELENRAEAWHVAKFGTARPFAGKTYAKLLEEVGELGEAIMCGDPDSVEHEIGDVLHVLMHLARIGYGPGRLLVPALQAIERCEARLQAPGQRGEG
;
A
#
# COMPACT_ATOMS: atom_id res chain seq x y z
N MET A 1 13.30 14.97 4.29
CA MET A 1 13.52 13.51 4.17
C MET A 1 12.32 12.82 3.54
N ALA A 2 11.07 13.14 3.93
CA ALA A 2 9.87 12.64 3.25
C ALA A 2 9.76 13.04 1.77
N ASP A 3 10.16 14.26 1.39
CA ASP A 3 10.05 14.73 0.00
C ASP A 3 10.97 14.00 -1.00
N ILE A 4 12.19 13.63 -0.58
CA ILE A 4 13.12 12.88 -1.45
C ILE A 4 12.60 11.46 -1.66
N LEU A 5 12.19 10.79 -0.57
CA LEU A 5 11.65 9.43 -0.63
C LEU A 5 10.39 9.37 -1.52
N PHE A 6 9.52 10.36 -1.44
CA PHE A 6 8.29 10.43 -2.24
C PHE A 6 8.59 10.63 -3.73
N HIS A 7 9.55 11.50 -4.07
CA HIS A 7 9.93 11.75 -5.46
C HIS A 7 10.69 10.57 -6.09
N GLU A 8 11.52 9.89 -5.30
CA GLU A 8 12.26 8.71 -5.72
C GLU A 8 11.34 7.50 -5.90
N LEU A 9 10.31 7.37 -5.05
CA LEU A 9 9.19 6.45 -5.24
C LEU A 9 8.40 6.76 -6.52
N GLU A 10 8.12 8.04 -6.82
CA GLU A 10 7.43 8.41 -8.06
C GLU A 10 8.25 8.10 -9.32
N ASN A 11 9.57 8.35 -9.31
CA ASN A 11 10.45 8.04 -10.44
C ASN A 11 10.64 6.53 -10.65
N ARG A 12 10.68 5.74 -9.57
CA ARG A 12 10.70 4.26 -9.64
C ARG A 12 9.34 3.66 -10.01
N ALA A 13 8.25 4.37 -9.72
CA ALA A 13 6.91 3.88 -9.99
C ALA A 13 6.66 3.67 -11.49
N GLU A 14 7.27 4.44 -12.40
CA GLU A 14 7.05 4.26 -13.85
C GLU A 14 7.65 2.96 -14.38
N ALA A 15 8.90 2.65 -14.03
CA ALA A 15 9.55 1.40 -14.44
C ALA A 15 8.85 0.18 -13.84
N TRP A 16 8.49 0.26 -12.56
CA TRP A 16 7.71 -0.77 -11.87
C TRP A 16 6.33 -0.97 -12.51
N HIS A 17 5.66 0.14 -12.85
CA HIS A 17 4.36 0.13 -13.50
C HIS A 17 4.41 -0.57 -14.85
N VAL A 18 5.39 -0.25 -15.67
CA VAL A 18 5.57 -0.91 -16.97
C VAL A 18 5.83 -2.40 -16.78
N ALA A 19 6.63 -2.80 -15.80
CA ALA A 19 6.91 -4.21 -15.52
C ALA A 19 5.64 -4.98 -15.09
N LYS A 20 4.83 -4.42 -14.19
CA LYS A 20 3.68 -5.12 -13.58
C LYS A 20 2.37 -4.95 -14.34
N PHE A 21 2.18 -3.84 -15.07
CA PHE A 21 0.94 -3.52 -15.78
C PHE A 21 1.08 -3.37 -17.30
N GLY A 22 2.31 -3.28 -17.82
CA GLY A 22 2.60 -2.89 -19.20
C GLY A 22 2.48 -1.39 -19.43
N THR A 23 2.47 -0.98 -20.71
CA THR A 23 2.36 0.44 -21.11
C THR A 23 0.93 1.00 -21.02
N ALA A 24 -0.07 0.14 -20.81
CA ALA A 24 -1.45 0.56 -20.66
C ALA A 24 -1.70 1.13 -19.25
N ARG A 25 -2.37 2.28 -19.18
CA ARG A 25 -2.81 2.84 -17.89
C ARG A 25 -3.93 1.95 -17.30
N PRO A 26 -3.72 1.33 -16.13
CA PRO A 26 -4.73 0.50 -15.49
C PRO A 26 -5.84 1.38 -14.91
N PHE A 27 -7.04 0.84 -14.91
CA PHE A 27 -8.18 1.39 -14.17
C PHE A 27 -8.27 0.73 -12.79
N ALA A 28 -9.05 1.33 -11.88
CA ALA A 28 -9.14 0.90 -10.48
C ALA A 28 -9.36 -0.61 -10.29
N GLY A 29 -10.22 -1.24 -11.11
CA GLY A 29 -10.46 -2.69 -11.04
C GLY A 29 -9.24 -3.53 -11.43
N LYS A 30 -8.48 -3.14 -12.47
CA LYS A 30 -7.23 -3.84 -12.84
C LYS A 30 -6.17 -3.70 -11.76
N THR A 31 -6.04 -2.53 -11.15
CA THR A 31 -5.09 -2.32 -10.05
C THR A 31 -5.51 -3.04 -8.77
N TYR A 32 -6.80 -3.14 -8.49
CA TYR A 32 -7.31 -3.96 -7.38
C TYR A 32 -7.04 -5.45 -7.59
N ALA A 33 -7.23 -5.97 -8.80
CA ALA A 33 -6.87 -7.35 -9.11
C ALA A 33 -5.36 -7.61 -8.89
N LYS A 34 -4.51 -6.67 -9.32
CA LYS A 34 -3.06 -6.76 -9.07
C LYS A 34 -2.72 -6.70 -7.58
N LEU A 35 -3.42 -5.90 -6.78
CA LEU A 35 -3.27 -5.93 -5.32
C LEU A 35 -3.50 -7.31 -4.71
N LEU A 36 -4.50 -8.04 -5.19
CA LEU A 36 -4.75 -9.40 -4.70
C LEU A 36 -3.65 -10.38 -5.14
N GLU A 37 -3.08 -10.19 -6.32
CA GLU A 37 -1.95 -10.97 -6.84
C GLU A 37 -0.70 -10.80 -5.98
N GLU A 38 -0.25 -9.55 -5.75
CA GLU A 38 0.95 -9.26 -4.92
C GLU A 38 0.76 -9.73 -3.46
N VAL A 39 -0.46 -9.68 -2.92
CA VAL A 39 -0.77 -10.24 -1.59
C VAL A 39 -0.63 -11.77 -1.58
N GLY A 40 -0.95 -12.43 -2.69
CA GLY A 40 -0.72 -13.86 -2.89
C GLY A 40 0.77 -14.19 -2.89
N GLU A 41 1.56 -13.45 -3.67
CA GLU A 41 3.03 -13.60 -3.76
C GLU A 41 3.69 -13.39 -2.40
N LEU A 42 3.26 -12.37 -1.63
CA LEU A 42 3.69 -12.17 -0.24
C LEU A 42 3.37 -13.37 0.66
N GLY A 43 2.16 -13.94 0.51
CA GLY A 43 1.77 -15.13 1.26
C GLY A 43 2.68 -16.33 0.97
N GLU A 44 3.04 -16.54 -0.29
CA GLU A 44 3.97 -17.59 -0.71
C GLU A 44 5.38 -17.34 -0.15
N ALA A 45 5.90 -16.11 -0.23
CA ALA A 45 7.20 -15.74 0.33
C ALA A 45 7.29 -16.02 1.84
N ILE A 46 6.23 -15.69 2.58
CA ILE A 46 6.12 -15.98 4.03
C ILE A 46 6.18 -17.49 4.28
N MET A 47 5.44 -18.29 3.50
CA MET A 47 5.40 -19.75 3.68
C MET A 47 6.73 -20.42 3.31
N CYS A 48 7.45 -19.86 2.34
CA CYS A 48 8.80 -20.29 1.97
C CYS A 48 9.87 -19.89 2.99
N GLY A 49 9.57 -18.95 3.90
CA GLY A 49 10.49 -18.53 4.96
C GLY A 49 11.72 -17.77 4.47
N ASP A 50 11.61 -17.08 3.33
CA ASP A 50 12.68 -16.29 2.73
C ASP A 50 12.49 -14.79 3.04
N PRO A 51 13.30 -14.21 3.94
CA PRO A 51 13.15 -12.81 4.35
C PRO A 51 13.35 -11.81 3.20
N ASP A 52 14.23 -12.11 2.24
CA ASP A 52 14.52 -11.21 1.12
C ASP A 52 13.32 -11.14 0.16
N SER A 53 12.71 -12.29 -0.11
CA SER A 53 11.46 -12.37 -0.87
C SER A 53 10.32 -11.67 -0.12
N VAL A 54 10.21 -11.84 1.20
CA VAL A 54 9.18 -11.15 2.00
C VAL A 54 9.33 -9.62 1.92
N GLU A 55 10.55 -9.10 2.04
CA GLU A 55 10.82 -7.66 1.90
C GLU A 55 10.41 -7.16 0.51
N HIS A 56 10.73 -7.92 -0.54
CA HIS A 56 10.39 -7.60 -1.92
C HIS A 56 8.87 -7.50 -2.11
N GLU A 57 8.13 -8.53 -1.71
CA GLU A 57 6.68 -8.60 -1.92
C GLU A 57 5.91 -7.58 -1.06
N ILE A 58 6.42 -7.24 0.13
CA ILE A 58 5.88 -6.11 0.91
C ILE A 58 6.00 -4.80 0.11
N GLY A 59 7.14 -4.58 -0.54
CA GLY A 59 7.36 -3.41 -1.40
C GLY A 59 6.33 -3.33 -2.53
N ASP A 60 6.07 -4.45 -3.19
CA ASP A 60 5.13 -4.51 -4.32
C ASP A 60 3.67 -4.31 -3.88
N VAL A 61 3.26 -4.88 -2.75
CA VAL A 61 1.94 -4.63 -2.13
C VAL A 61 1.76 -3.14 -1.80
N LEU A 62 2.76 -2.49 -1.21
CA LEU A 62 2.68 -1.07 -0.87
C LEU A 62 2.61 -0.19 -2.12
N HIS A 63 3.40 -0.51 -3.16
CA HIS A 63 3.37 0.19 -4.44
C HIS A 63 1.99 0.13 -5.10
N VAL A 64 1.40 -1.06 -5.19
CA VAL A 64 0.12 -1.23 -5.88
C VAL A 64 -1.04 -0.61 -5.08
N LEU A 65 -0.97 -0.62 -3.75
CA LEU A 65 -1.92 0.06 -2.87
C LEU A 65 -1.85 1.59 -3.03
N MET A 66 -0.65 2.15 -3.07
CA MET A 66 -0.43 3.58 -3.32
C MET A 66 -0.97 3.97 -4.71
N HIS A 67 -0.71 3.14 -5.72
CA HIS A 67 -1.22 3.37 -7.07
C HIS A 67 -2.76 3.31 -7.10
N LEU A 68 -3.37 2.34 -6.42
CA LEU A 68 -4.83 2.20 -6.31
C LEU A 68 -5.47 3.43 -5.67
N ALA A 69 -4.88 3.94 -4.58
CA ALA A 69 -5.33 5.17 -3.93
C ALA A 69 -5.30 6.37 -4.90
N ARG A 70 -4.24 6.48 -5.70
CA ARG A 70 -4.08 7.57 -6.68
C ARG A 70 -5.10 7.49 -7.82
N ILE A 71 -5.32 6.32 -8.42
CA ILE A 71 -6.21 6.19 -9.59
C ILE A 71 -7.69 6.09 -9.22
N GLY A 72 -8.01 5.49 -8.07
CA GLY A 72 -9.40 5.28 -7.65
C GLY A 72 -10.02 6.53 -7.04
N TYR A 73 -9.22 7.38 -6.39
CA TYR A 73 -9.72 8.44 -5.53
C TYR A 73 -8.99 9.79 -5.71
N GLY A 74 -8.04 9.85 -6.64
CA GLY A 74 -7.27 11.04 -6.97
C GLY A 74 -5.96 11.18 -6.19
N PRO A 75 -4.99 11.94 -6.72
CA PRO A 75 -3.69 12.12 -6.08
C PRO A 75 -3.83 12.76 -4.70
N GLY A 76 -3.16 12.18 -3.69
CA GLY A 76 -3.06 12.72 -2.32
C GLY A 76 -4.34 12.69 -1.48
N ARG A 77 -5.52 12.37 -2.04
CA ARG A 77 -6.80 12.45 -1.30
C ARG A 77 -7.03 11.34 -0.28
N LEU A 78 -6.49 10.14 -0.52
CA LEU A 78 -6.69 9.00 0.39
C LEU A 78 -5.43 8.57 1.13
N LEU A 79 -4.25 8.67 0.53
CA LEU A 79 -3.05 8.07 1.12
C LEU A 79 -2.70 8.69 2.48
N VAL A 80 -2.62 10.03 2.55
CA VAL A 80 -2.30 10.74 3.79
C VAL A 80 -3.40 10.55 4.85
N PRO A 81 -4.70 10.73 4.55
CA PRO A 81 -5.75 10.48 5.54
C PRO A 81 -5.85 9.02 6.03
N ALA A 82 -5.54 8.05 5.16
CA ALA A 82 -5.54 6.61 5.49
C ALA A 82 -4.36 6.25 6.41
N LEU A 83 -3.16 6.76 6.13
CA LEU A 83 -2.00 6.60 7.02
C LEU A 83 -2.28 7.22 8.39
N GLN A 84 -2.83 8.44 8.42
CA GLN A 84 -3.25 9.09 9.68
C GLN A 84 -4.43 8.36 10.37
N ALA A 85 -5.20 7.53 9.67
CA ALA A 85 -6.26 6.74 10.28
C ALA A 85 -5.69 5.62 11.18
N ILE A 86 -4.51 5.09 10.84
CA ILE A 86 -3.80 4.09 11.63
C ILE A 86 -3.45 4.70 13.00
N GLU A 87 -2.84 5.88 13.02
CA GLU A 87 -2.52 6.63 14.25
C GLU A 87 -3.77 6.89 15.12
N ARG A 88 -4.89 7.25 14.48
CA ARG A 88 -6.18 7.46 15.19
C ARG A 88 -6.73 6.16 15.79
N CYS A 89 -6.58 5.03 15.11
CA CYS A 89 -7.01 3.74 15.62
C CYS A 89 -6.15 3.29 16.80
N GLU A 90 -4.83 3.49 16.75
CA GLU A 90 -3.91 3.18 17.85
C GLU A 90 -4.19 4.04 19.09
N ALA A 91 -4.44 5.33 18.92
CA ALA A 91 -4.81 6.24 20.00
C ALA A 91 -6.10 5.80 20.73
N ARG A 92 -7.05 5.18 20.01
CA ARG A 92 -8.29 4.63 20.60
C ARG A 92 -8.06 3.36 21.40
N LEU A 93 -7.04 2.56 21.06
CA LEU A 93 -6.66 1.37 21.84
C LEU A 93 -5.95 1.74 23.14
N GLN A 94 -5.25 2.88 23.16
CA GLN A 94 -4.54 3.38 24.33
C GLN A 94 -5.40 4.28 25.23
N ALA A 95 -6.57 4.71 24.75
CA ALA A 95 -7.51 5.47 25.55
C ALA A 95 -8.13 4.57 26.64
N PRO A 96 -7.98 4.88 27.95
CA PRO A 96 -8.65 4.12 29.00
C PRO A 96 -10.17 4.16 28.76
N GLY A 97 -10.78 2.97 28.84
CA GLY A 97 -12.08 2.69 28.25
C GLY A 97 -13.16 3.69 28.60
N GLN A 98 -13.87 4.17 27.58
CA GLN A 98 -15.30 4.45 27.71
C GLN A 98 -16.04 3.11 27.79
N ARG A 99 -15.78 2.33 28.85
CA ARG A 99 -16.76 1.36 29.33
C ARG A 99 -17.81 2.21 30.03
N GLY A 100 -18.87 2.54 29.30
CA GLY A 100 -20.09 3.03 29.91
C GLY A 100 -20.61 1.95 30.84
N GLU A 101 -20.37 2.14 32.14
CA GLU A 101 -21.26 1.63 33.17
C GLU A 101 -22.45 2.59 33.25
N GLY A 102 -23.64 2.04 33.04
CA GLY A 102 -24.93 2.73 33.04
C GLY A 102 -26.02 1.80 32.55
#